data_AF-A0AA88AIG5-F1
#
_entry.id   AF-A0AA88AIG5-F1
#
_cell.length_a   1.000
_cell.length_b   1.000
_cell.length_c   1.000
_cell.angle_alpha   90.00
_cell.angle_beta   90.00
_cell.angle_gamma   90.00
#
_symmetry.space_group_name_H-M   'P 1'
#
loop_
_entity.id
_entity.type
_entity.pdbx_description
1 polymer ?
#
loop_
_entity_poly.entity_id
_entity_poly.type
_entity_poly.pdbx_seq_one_letter_code
_entity_poly.pdbx_strand_id
1 'polypeptide(L)' 'MENPDLWKWLTGQEQPPEAVKTNPVFTAVADKVMNNLNAHASPETRAKPGQPWVRGWDDIEKGRDSPITGNQ' A
#
# COMPACT_ATOMS: atom_id res chain seq x y z
N MET A 1 11.77 2.65 -11.14
CA MET A 1 11.36 1.39 -10.50
C MET A 1 10.51 1.80 -9.30
N GLU A 2 9.21 1.57 -9.36
CA GLU A 2 8.31 1.88 -8.24
C GLU A 2 8.36 0.72 -7.24
N ASN A 3 8.37 1.04 -5.95
CA ASN A 3 8.40 0.04 -4.90
C ASN A 3 6.99 -0.10 -4.30
N PRO A 4 6.17 -1.06 -4.77
CA PRO A 4 4.80 -1.22 -4.30
C PRO A 4 4.73 -1.54 -2.80
N ASP A 5 5.76 -2.20 -2.25
CA ASP A 5 5.81 -2.58 -0.84
C ASP A 5 6.00 -1.36 0.07
N LEU A 6 6.74 -0.35 -0.39
CA LEU A 6 6.87 0.91 0.34
C LEU A 6 5.50 1.54 0.60
N TRP A 7 4.61 1.51 -0.39
CA TRP A 7 3.26 2.08 -0.25
C TRP A 7 2.40 1.26 0.73
N LYS A 8 2.49 -0.07 0.70
CA LYS A 8 1.81 -0.95 1.67
C LYS A 8 2.21 -0.63 3.11
N TRP A 9 3.49 -0.33 3.34
CA TRP A 9 3.99 0.01 4.67
C TRP A 9 3.59 1.42 5.12
N LEU A 10 3.67 2.41 4.22
CA LEU A 10 3.29 3.81 4.52
C LEU A 10 1.82 3.96 4.91
N THR A 11 0.98 3.06 4.43
CA THR A 11 -0.47 3.10 4.60
C THR A 11 -0.97 2.13 5.67
N GLY A 12 -0.07 1.33 6.26
CA GLY A 12 -0.38 0.40 7.35
C GLY A 12 -1.05 -0.91 6.90
N GLN A 13 -0.99 -1.25 5.61
CA GLN A 13 -1.51 -2.52 5.10
C GLN A 13 -0.63 -3.72 5.47
N GLU A 14 0.67 -3.46 5.58
CA GLU A 14 1.67 -4.44 5.98
C GLU A 14 2.68 -3.80 6.93
N GLN A 15 3.31 -4.61 7.77
CA GLN A 15 4.38 -4.12 8.63
C GLN A 15 5.68 -3.93 7.84
N PRO A 16 6.33 -2.75 7.92
CA PRO A 16 7.64 -2.57 7.33
C PRO A 16 8.69 -3.44 8.02
N PRO A 17 9.75 -3.87 7.31
CA PRO A 17 10.93 -4.48 7.92
C PRO A 17 11.56 -3.57 8.99
N GLU A 18 12.24 -4.15 9.98
CA GLU A 18 12.87 -3.38 11.07
C GLU A 18 13.87 -2.32 10.58
N ALA A 19 14.62 -2.63 9.53
CA ALA A 19 15.56 -1.69 8.89
C ALA A 19 14.86 -0.46 8.28
N VAL A 20 13.62 -0.61 7.86
CA VAL A 20 12.81 0.50 7.31
C VAL A 20 12.10 1.25 8.43
N LYS A 21 11.60 0.52 9.44
CA LYS A 21 10.91 1.10 10.61
C LYS A 21 11.81 2.03 11.44
N THR A 22 13.11 1.74 11.50
CA THR A 22 14.12 2.55 12.19
C THR A 22 14.58 3.78 11.40
N ASN A 23 14.19 3.90 10.13
CA ASN A 23 14.57 5.03 9.29
C ASN A 23 13.71 6.27 9.63
N PRO A 24 14.31 7.39 10.10
CA PRO A 24 13.55 8.57 10.51
C PRO A 24 12.80 9.23 9.35
N VAL A 25 13.31 9.13 8.12
CA VAL A 25 12.63 9.63 6.92
C VAL A 25 11.38 8.81 6.63
N PHE A 26 11.48 7.48 6.76
CA PHE A 26 10.32 6.61 6.60
C PHE A 26 9.23 6.95 7.62
N THR A 27 9.59 7.10 8.90
CA THR A 27 8.63 7.47 9.95
C THR A 27 7.94 8.79 9.67
N ALA A 28 8.69 9.82 9.24
CA ALA A 28 8.12 11.13 8.93
C ALA A 28 7.15 11.08 7.73
N VAL A 29 7.49 10.31 6.69
CA VAL A 29 6.61 10.13 5.52
C VAL A 29 5.38 9.31 5.88
N ALA A 30 5.53 8.22 6.64
CA ALA A 30 4.42 7.39 7.10
C ALA A 30 3.41 8.18 7.92
N ASP A 31 3.88 9.02 8.86
CA ASP A 31 3.03 9.90 9.64
C ASP A 31 2.25 10.89 8.76
N LYS A 32 2.95 11.54 7.80
CA LYS A 32 2.30 12.47 6.86
C LYS A 32 1.23 11.77 6.00
N VAL A 33 1.51 10.57 5.51
CA VAL A 33 0.57 9.78 4.72
C VAL A 33 -0.64 9.40 5.57
N MET A 34 -0.43 8.92 6.79
CA MET A 34 -1.51 8.53 7.68
C MET A 34 -2.38 9.73 8.08
N ASN A 35 -1.78 10.89 8.34
CA ASN A 35 -2.51 12.14 8.60
C ASN A 35 -3.37 12.56 7.40
N ASN A 36 -2.85 12.45 6.16
CA ASN A 36 -3.64 12.71 4.96
C ASN A 36 -4.80 11.73 4.79
N LEU A 37 -4.57 10.44 5.01
CA LEU A 37 -5.62 9.42 4.96
C LEU A 37 -6.70 9.70 6.01
N ASN A 38 -6.32 10.12 7.21
CA ASN A 38 -7.26 10.50 8.26
C ASN A 38 -8.07 11.76 7.93
N ALA A 39 -7.46 12.74 7.28
CA ALA A 39 -8.13 13.99 6.91
C ALA A 39 -9.00 13.88 5.66
N HIS A 40 -8.64 13.00 4.72
CA HIS A 40 -9.21 13.02 3.35
C HIS A 40 -9.78 11.69 2.87
N ALA A 41 -9.66 10.60 3.64
CA ALA A 41 -10.19 9.30 3.26
C ALA A 41 -11.04 8.67 4.37
N SER A 42 -12.26 8.27 4.02
CA SER A 42 -13.12 7.49 4.91
C SER A 42 -12.43 6.17 5.27
N PRO A 43 -12.48 5.71 6.53
CA PRO A 43 -11.90 4.44 6.94
C PRO A 43 -12.37 3.24 6.09
N GLU A 44 -13.61 3.29 5.63
CA GLU A 44 -14.27 2.27 4.82
C GLU A 44 -13.69 2.13 3.41
N THR A 45 -13.10 3.20 2.87
CA THR A 45 -12.48 3.20 1.54
C THR A 45 -10.99 2.87 1.57
N ARG A 46 -10.43 2.64 2.77
CA ARG A 46 -9.04 2.21 2.93
C ARG A 46 -8.96 0.72 2.68
N ALA A 47 -7.98 0.29 1.89
CA ALA A 47 -7.79 -1.14 1.67
C ALA A 47 -7.37 -1.81 2.99
N LYS A 48 -8.09 -2.88 3.34
CA LYS A 48 -7.92 -3.62 4.60
C LYS A 48 -6.52 -4.27 4.63
N PRO A 49 -5.94 -4.49 5.82
CA PRO A 49 -4.70 -5.26 5.94
C PRO A 49 -4.82 -6.59 5.18
N GLY A 50 -3.88 -6.86 4.27
CA GLY A 50 -3.89 -8.06 3.41
C GLY A 50 -4.86 -8.02 2.21
N GLN A 51 -5.38 -6.85 1.80
CA GLN A 51 -6.15 -6.68 0.57
C GLN A 51 -5.44 -5.73 -0.41
N PRO A 52 -5.48 -6.01 -1.73
CA PRO A 52 -4.79 -5.18 -2.72
C PRO A 52 -5.40 -3.79 -2.84
N TRP A 53 -4.56 -2.75 -2.95
CA TRP A 53 -4.98 -1.35 -3.11
C TRP A 53 -5.60 -1.07 -4.48
N VAL A 54 -5.05 -1.68 -5.52
CA VAL A 54 -5.44 -1.52 -6.92
C VAL A 54 -5.48 -2.92 -7.51
N ARG A 55 -6.64 -3.33 -8.06
CA ARG A 55 -6.72 -4.54 -8.91
C ARG A 55 -5.68 -4.40 -10.03
N GLY A 56 -4.81 -5.39 -10.23
CA GLY A 56 -3.71 -5.32 -11.18
C GLY A 56 -2.32 -5.17 -10.56
N TRP A 57 -2.20 -4.65 -9.33
CA TRP A 57 -0.89 -4.37 -8.73
C TRP A 57 -0.20 -5.61 -8.13
N ASP A 58 -1.00 -6.57 -7.66
CA ASP A 58 -0.55 -7.89 -7.17
C ASP A 58 -0.58 -8.96 -8.29
N ASP A 59 -1.19 -8.65 -9.44
CA ASP A 59 -1.36 -9.59 -10.55
C ASP A 59 -0.05 -9.84 -11.32
N ILE A 60 1.02 -9.07 -11.05
CA ILE A 60 2.36 -9.32 -11.61
C ILE A 60 2.95 -10.63 -11.08
N GLU A 61 2.61 -11.04 -9.85
CA GLU A 61 3.07 -12.30 -9.26
C GLU A 61 2.17 -13.49 -9.66
N LYS A 62 0.91 -13.23 -10.06
CA LYS A 62 -0.02 -14.25 -10.56
C LYS A 62 0.14 -14.43 -12.06
N GLY A 63 1.13 -15.22 -12.44
CA GLY A 63 1.48 -15.51 -13.83
C GLY A 63 0.28 -15.80 -14.75
N ARG A 64 0.32 -15.17 -15.94
CA ARG A 64 -0.26 -15.48 -17.27
C ARG A 64 -1.69 -16.03 -17.44
N ASP A 65 -2.42 -16.44 -16.41
CA ASP A 65 -3.71 -17.13 -16.53
C ASP A 65 -4.87 -16.40 -15.83
N SER A 66 -4.60 -15.29 -15.13
CA SER A 66 -5.66 -14.52 -14.47
C SER A 66 -6.32 -13.54 -15.47
N PRO A 67 -7.67 -13.50 -15.56
CA PRO A 67 -8.36 -12.66 -16.51
C PRO A 67 -8.07 -11.18 -16.23
N ILE A 68 -7.54 -10.49 -17.25
CA ILE A 68 -7.25 -9.06 -17.22
C ILE A 68 -8.59 -8.32 -17.15
N THR A 69 -9.08 -8.06 -15.94
CA THR A 69 -10.26 -7.23 -15.72
C THR A 69 -9.80 -5.90 -15.14
N GLY A 70 -9.31 -5.05 -16.05
CA GLY A 70 -9.25 -3.62 -15.83
C GLY A 70 -10.66 -3.08 -15.74
N ASN A 71 -10.91 -2.26 -14.73
CA ASN A 71 -12.12 -1.47 -14.54
C ASN A 71 -12.25 -0.46 -15.69
N GLN A 72 -12.94 -0.89 -16.75
CA GLN A 72 -13.43 -0.08 -17.86
C GLN A 72 -14.75 0.62 -17.50
#